data_AF-A0A0L0CI72-F1
#
_entry.id   AF-A0A0L0CI72-F1
#
_cell.length_a   1.000
_cell.length_b   1.000
_cell.length_c   1.000
_cell.angle_alpha   90.00
_cell.angle_beta   90.00
_cell.angle_gamma   90.00
#
_symmetry.space_group_name_H-M   'P 1'
#
loop_
_entity.id
_entity.type
_entity.pdbx_description
1 polymer ?
#
loop_
_entity_poly.entity_id
_entity_poly.type
_entity_poly.pdbx_seq_one_letter_code
_entity_poly.pdbx_strand_id
1 'polypeptide(L)' 'MARTKQTARKSTGGKAPRKQMATKAARKSVQATGGVKKPHRYRPGTVALREIRRFQKSTELLIRKLPFQRLVR' A
#
# COMPACT_ATOMS: atom_id res chain seq x y z
N MET A 1 28.75 31.67 -23.87
CA MET A 1 28.20 30.37 -24.28
C MET A 1 28.83 29.27 -23.43
N ALA A 2 28.10 28.75 -22.44
CA ALA A 2 28.62 27.72 -21.53
C ALA A 2 28.32 26.33 -22.10
N ARG A 3 29.37 25.57 -22.40
CA ARG A 3 29.29 24.21 -22.95
C ARG A 3 28.95 23.21 -21.83
N THR A 4 27.70 22.78 -21.73
CA THR A 4 27.30 21.69 -20.84
C THR A 4 27.77 20.36 -21.41
N LYS A 5 28.78 19.73 -20.79
CA LYS A 5 29.19 18.36 -21.12
C LYS A 5 28.14 17.38 -20.59
N GLN A 6 27.44 16.71 -21.49
CA GLN A 6 26.58 15.58 -21.17
C GLN A 6 27.47 14.38 -20.83
N THR A 7 27.48 13.95 -19.57
CA THR A 7 28.14 12.69 -19.18
C THR A 7 27.14 11.54 -19.30
N ALA A 8 27.54 10.47 -19.98
CA ALA A 8 26.71 9.30 -20.18
C ALA A 8 26.39 8.63 -18.83
N ARG A 9 25.10 8.54 -18.48
CA ARG A 9 24.63 7.65 -17.40
C ARG A 9 24.69 6.21 -17.91
N LYS A 10 25.61 5.41 -17.37
CA LYS A 10 25.59 3.95 -17.56
C LYS A 10 24.39 3.38 -16.80
N SER A 11 23.41 2.83 -17.50
CA SER A 11 22.35 2.00 -16.93
C SER A 11 22.82 0.55 -16.90
N THR A 12 23.31 0.07 -15.76
CA THR A 12 23.46 -1.37 -15.52
C THR A 12 22.42 -1.80 -14.48
N GLY A 13 21.17 -1.92 -14.95
CA GLY A 13 20.11 -2.61 -14.24
C GLY A 13 20.01 -4.03 -14.76
N GLY A 14 20.75 -4.96 -14.16
CA GLY A 14 20.66 -6.39 -14.49
C GLY A 14 21.26 -7.23 -13.37
N LYS A 15 20.41 -7.85 -12.54
CA LYS A 15 20.84 -8.82 -11.52
C LYS A 15 21.33 -10.09 -12.23
N ALA A 16 22.53 -10.56 -11.89
CA ALA A 16 23.04 -11.86 -12.31
C ALA A 16 22.17 -13.03 -11.78
N PRO A 17 22.10 -14.17 -12.48
CA PRO A 17 21.28 -15.31 -12.06
C PRO A 17 21.90 -15.97 -10.81
N ARG A 18 21.23 -15.84 -9.67
CA ARG A 18 21.69 -16.37 -8.38
C ARG A 18 21.19 -17.81 -8.21
N LYS A 19 22.10 -18.77 -7.97
CA LYS A 19 21.80 -20.16 -7.57
C LYS A 19 20.84 -20.17 -6.37
N GLN A 20 19.87 -21.10 -6.39
CA GLN A 20 18.81 -21.25 -5.40
C GLN A 20 19.37 -21.60 -4.02
N MET A 21 19.02 -20.77 -3.03
CA MET A 21 19.05 -21.12 -1.61
C MET A 21 17.76 -20.58 -0.97
N ALA A 22 17.19 -21.38 -0.08
CA ALA A 22 15.85 -21.31 0.48
C ALA A 22 15.31 -19.90 0.78
N THR A 23 14.06 -19.67 0.35
CA THR A 23 13.34 -18.40 0.43
C THR A 23 12.84 -18.12 1.86
N LYS A 24 13.62 -17.35 2.62
CA LYS A 24 13.06 -16.51 3.68
C LYS A 24 12.68 -15.18 3.05
N ALA A 25 11.40 -14.95 2.81
CA ALA A 25 10.90 -13.68 2.30
C ALA A 25 11.07 -12.59 3.38
N ALA A 26 12.29 -12.09 3.51
CA ALA A 26 12.57 -10.85 4.21
C ALA A 26 11.90 -9.74 3.40
N ARG A 27 10.65 -9.40 3.77
CA ARG A 27 10.01 -8.18 3.29
C ARG A 27 10.96 -7.05 3.64
N LYS A 28 11.33 -6.26 2.63
CA LYS A 28 12.20 -5.11 2.71
C LYS A 28 11.61 -4.08 3.69
N SER A 29 11.79 -4.27 5.00
CA SER A 29 11.83 -3.15 5.93
C SER A 29 13.10 -2.41 5.59
N VAL A 30 12.93 -1.17 5.17
CA VAL A 30 14.03 -0.31 4.75
C VAL A 30 14.99 -0.18 5.94
N GLN A 31 16.18 -0.77 5.83
CA GLN A 31 17.33 -0.30 6.60
C GLN A 31 17.70 1.07 6.02
N ALA A 32 17.11 2.14 6.56
CA ALA A 32 17.52 3.50 6.27
C ALA A 32 17.96 4.14 7.58
N THR A 33 19.24 4.48 7.63
CA THR A 33 19.78 5.57 8.44
C THR A 33 19.12 6.87 7.97
N GLY A 34 17.91 7.13 8.46
CA GLY A 34 17.10 8.30 8.09
C GLY A 34 15.63 8.03 8.41
N GLY A 35 15.00 8.95 9.15
CA GLY A 35 13.71 8.76 9.81
C GLY A 35 12.63 8.06 8.99
N VAL A 36 11.86 7.19 9.67
CA VAL A 36 10.76 6.41 9.11
C VAL A 36 9.81 7.32 8.31
N LYS A 37 9.59 6.99 7.03
CA LYS A 37 8.60 7.69 6.18
C LYS A 37 7.25 7.64 6.89
N LYS A 38 6.64 8.81 7.10
CA LYS A 38 5.33 8.93 7.75
C LYS A 38 4.31 7.99 7.08
N PRO A 39 3.51 7.24 7.85
CA PRO A 39 2.43 6.45 7.29
C PRO A 39 1.49 7.30 6.43
N HIS A 40 1.03 6.74 5.32
CA HIS A 40 0.06 7.43 4.48
C HIS A 40 -1.29 7.51 5.19
N ARG A 41 -1.84 8.72 5.32
CA ARG A 41 -3.18 8.97 5.86
C ARG A 41 -4.04 9.63 4.79
N TYR A 42 -5.22 9.08 4.55
CA TYR A 42 -6.20 9.68 3.63
C TYR A 42 -6.73 11.00 4.19
N ARG A 43 -7.14 11.91 3.29
CA ARG A 43 -7.82 13.15 3.68
C ARG A 43 -9.17 12.83 4.32
N PRO A 44 -9.66 13.68 5.24
CA PRO A 44 -11.02 13.56 5.74
C PRO A 44 -12.00 13.54 4.56
N GLY A 45 -13.05 12.71 4.65
CA GLY A 45 -14.03 12.51 3.58
C GLY A 45 -13.64 11.47 2.52
N THR A 46 -12.35 11.18 2.28
CA THR A 46 -11.95 10.19 1.26
C THR A 46 -12.45 8.79 1.58
N VAL A 47 -12.36 8.37 2.85
CA VAL A 47 -12.84 7.05 3.29
C VAL A 47 -14.37 7.00 3.32
N ALA A 48 -15.01 8.07 3.80
CA ALA A 48 -16.47 8.17 3.86
C ALA A 48 -17.11 8.05 2.47
N LEU A 49 -16.61 8.77 1.46
CA LEU A 49 -17.12 8.66 0.08
C LEU A 49 -16.94 7.25 -0.50
N ARG A 50 -15.87 6.55 -0.13
CA ARG A 50 -15.65 5.16 -0.55
C ARG A 50 -16.65 4.20 0.11
N GLU A 51 -16.95 4.41 1.39
CA GLU A 51 -17.94 3.62 2.13
C GLU A 51 -19.36 3.85 1.62
N ILE A 52 -19.76 5.11 1.35
CA ILE A 52 -21.07 5.44 0.75
C ILE A 52 -21.25 4.70 -0.58
N ARG A 53 -20.26 4.78 -1.48
CA ARG A 53 -20.29 4.08 -2.77
C ARG A 53 -20.36 2.56 -2.61
N ARG A 54 -19.68 1.99 -1.60
CA ARG A 54 -19.72 0.56 -1.31
C ARG A 54 -21.12 0.13 -0.90
N PHE A 55 -21.72 0.79 0.10
CA PHE A 55 -23.04 0.41 0.64
C PHE A 55 -24.19 0.72 -0.30
N GLN A 56 -24.05 1.67 -1.21
CA GLN A 56 -25.05 1.90 -2.27
C GLN A 56 -24.98 0.84 -3.38
N LYS A 57 -23.85 0.13 -3.54
CA LYS A 57 -23.68 -0.91 -4.55
C LYS A 57 -24.13 -2.30 -4.05
N SER A 58 -24.01 -2.56 -2.75
CA SER A 58 -24.42 -3.83 -2.14
C SER A 58 -25.73 -3.69 -1.36
N THR A 59 -26.35 -4.82 -1.03
CA THR A 59 -27.58 -4.89 -0.23
C THR A 59 -27.39 -5.76 1.02
N GLU A 60 -26.15 -5.83 1.53
CA GLU A 60 -25.84 -6.57 2.76
C GLU A 60 -26.44 -5.89 4.00
N LEU A 61 -26.85 -6.68 5.00
CA LEU A 61 -27.37 -6.14 6.25
C LEU A 61 -26.27 -5.34 6.97
N LEU A 62 -26.58 -4.09 7.30
CA LEU A 62 -25.64 -3.20 8.01
C LEU A 62 -25.55 -3.52 9.52
N ILE A 63 -26.57 -4.18 10.06
CA ILE A 63 -26.64 -4.60 11.46
C ILE A 63 -26.43 -6.12 11.54
N ARG A 64 -25.63 -6.55 12.51
CA ARG A 64 -25.35 -7.98 12.73
C ARG A 64 -26.62 -8.73 13.16
N LYS A 65 -26.83 -9.93 12.61
CA LYS A 65 -28.02 -10.76 12.86
C LYS A 65 -28.21 -11.14 14.34
N LEU A 66 -27.18 -11.68 15.01
CA LEU A 66 -27.33 -12.19 16.39
C LEU A 66 -27.66 -11.09 17.42
N PRO A 67 -26.99 -9.92 17.45
CA PRO A 67 -27.40 -8.83 18.33
C PRO A 67 -28.81 -8.32 18.03
N PHE A 68 -29.18 -8.21 16.75
CA PHE A 68 -30.52 -7.76 16.35
C PHE A 68 -31.60 -8.76 16.78
N GLN A 69 -31.34 -10.06 16.62
CA GLN A 69 -32.23 -11.13 17.07
C GLN A 69 -32.47 -11.10 18.59
N ARG A 70 -31.43 -10.80 19.39
CA ARG A 70 -31.57 -10.65 20.85
C ARG A 70 -32.43 -9.46 21.26
N LEU A 71 -32.48 -8.41 20.45
CA LEU A 71 -33.27 -7.21 20.72
C LEU A 71 -34.77 -7.39 20.39
N VAL A 72 -35.09 -8.20 19.38
CA VAL A 72 -36.47 -8.42 18.89
C VAL A 72 -37.22 -9.47 19.72
N ARG A 73 -36.48 -10.39 20.35
CA ARG A 73 -37.01 -11.54 21.07
C ARG A 73 -37.50 -11.18 22.46
#